data_AF-A0A257QAF3-F1
#
_entry.id   AF-A0A257QAF3-F1
#
_cell.length_a   1.000
_cell.length_b   1.000
_cell.length_c   1.000
_cell.angle_alpha   90.00
_cell.angle_beta   90.00
_cell.angle_gamma   90.00
#
_symmetry.space_group_name_H-M   'P 1'
#
loop_
_entity.id
_entity.type
_entity.pdbx_description
1 polymer ?
#
loop_
_entity_poly.entity_id
_entity_poly.type
_entity_poly.pdbx_seq_one_letter_code
_entity_poly.pdbx_strand_id
1 'polypeptide(L)'
;MNVAYITHPDCLLHSNGLVGGMRHPENARRLTQIQDYLIAQGIEPWLTHLMAPKATRAQLCLAHSPEFVDEIFQSIPAQGGVQFDADVVLMAHTLPAALRAAGSGIAAVDWVLGATARRAFCAIRPPGHHAGRHKAAGFCLFNNAAIAARYALTQTGVNRVAIVDFDVHHGDGTEDIVAGDERILFCSSFQHPFYPHSGLPASAKNCLPVALPQGTRGATWRAACEQAWFSRLAEFAPDLIVISAGFDGHLLDDMGGWGLVEADYAWLTQALVQLANASAKGRIVSLLEGGYDPQALARSVAAHLTALQE
;
A
#
# COMPACT_ATOMS: atom_id res chain seq x y z
N MET A 1 -2.50 0.77 22.80
CA MET A 1 -2.25 -0.46 22.02
C MET A 1 -1.06 -0.16 21.10
N ASN A 2 -0.08 -1.05 20.99
CA ASN A 2 1.10 -0.74 20.17
C ASN A 2 0.88 -1.22 18.73
N VAL A 3 0.94 -0.30 17.77
CA VAL A 3 0.93 -0.60 16.34
C VAL A 3 2.31 -1.16 15.97
N ALA A 4 2.36 -2.25 15.22
CA ALA A 4 3.63 -2.72 14.68
C ALA A 4 4.10 -1.79 13.56
N TYR A 5 5.35 -1.34 13.64
CA TYR A 5 6.00 -0.55 12.60
C TYR A 5 7.07 -1.43 11.94
N ILE A 6 6.81 -1.86 10.70
CA ILE A 6 7.62 -2.85 10.00
C ILE A 6 8.40 -2.19 8.88
N THR A 7 9.73 -2.26 8.93
CA THR A 7 10.61 -1.68 7.91
C THR A 7 11.94 -2.44 7.81
N HIS A 8 12.81 -2.05 6.88
CA HIS A 8 14.15 -2.61 6.76
C HIS A 8 15.13 -1.61 6.07
N PRO A 9 16.41 -1.51 6.49
CA PRO A 9 17.40 -0.65 5.84
C PRO A 9 17.57 -0.87 4.34
N ASP A 10 17.50 -2.11 3.84
CA ASP A 10 17.47 -2.40 2.39
C ASP A 10 16.45 -1.56 1.60
N CYS A 11 15.29 -1.21 2.18
CA CYS A 11 14.29 -0.35 1.54
C CYS A 11 14.82 1.07 1.24
N LEU A 12 15.83 1.54 1.98
CA LEU A 12 16.52 2.82 1.74
C LEU A 12 17.53 2.73 0.61
N LEU A 13 18.00 1.52 0.26
CA LEU A 13 19.00 1.30 -0.78
C LEU A 13 18.38 1.24 -2.17
N HIS A 14 17.07 0.98 -2.28
CA HIS A 14 16.38 1.01 -3.57
C HIS A 14 16.34 2.43 -4.15
N SER A 15 16.80 2.51 -5.40
CA SER A 15 16.90 3.73 -6.21
C SER A 15 16.25 3.49 -7.56
N ASN A 16 15.49 4.47 -8.02
CA ASN A 16 14.95 4.56 -9.38
C ASN A 16 15.83 5.43 -10.29
N GLY A 17 17.04 5.79 -9.82
CA GLY A 17 17.98 6.63 -10.56
C GLY A 17 17.65 8.11 -10.52
N LEU A 18 18.10 8.82 -11.55
CA LEU A 18 17.89 10.27 -11.71
C LEU A 18 16.94 10.54 -12.88
N VAL A 19 16.04 11.51 -12.69
CA VAL A 19 15.15 12.04 -13.73
C VAL A 19 15.52 13.49 -13.96
N GLY A 20 15.97 13.85 -15.16
CA GLY A 20 16.43 15.21 -15.47
C GLY A 20 17.60 15.69 -14.59
N GLY A 21 18.45 14.79 -14.10
CA GLY A 21 19.54 15.09 -13.18
C GLY A 21 19.13 15.27 -11.71
N MET A 22 17.83 15.20 -11.40
CA MET A 22 17.29 15.22 -10.04
C MET A 22 16.98 13.81 -9.55
N ARG A 23 16.86 13.62 -8.23
CA ARG A 23 16.42 12.34 -7.67
C ARG A 23 14.99 12.06 -8.11
N HIS A 24 14.72 10.81 -8.48
CA HIS A 24 13.38 10.33 -8.74
C HIS A 24 12.44 10.63 -7.54
N PRO A 25 11.15 11.01 -7.74
CA PRO A 25 10.23 11.30 -6.62
C PRO A 25 10.07 10.13 -5.65
N GLU A 26 9.97 8.91 -6.19
CA GLU A 26 10.06 7.66 -5.43
C GLU A 26 11.52 7.40 -4.98
N ASN A 27 11.94 7.99 -3.85
CA ASN A 27 13.30 7.89 -3.30
C ASN A 27 13.35 7.69 -1.77
N ALA A 28 14.53 7.33 -1.25
CA ALA A 28 14.76 7.00 0.16
C ALA A 28 14.37 8.09 1.16
N ARG A 29 14.35 9.37 0.75
CA ARG A 29 13.97 10.50 1.62
C ARG A 29 12.54 10.37 2.12
N ARG A 30 11.66 9.67 1.38
CA ARG A 30 10.29 9.34 1.80
C ARG A 30 10.29 8.63 3.16
N LEU A 31 11.10 7.59 3.31
CA LEU A 31 11.17 6.81 4.55
C LEU A 31 11.92 7.54 5.67
N THR A 32 13.02 8.22 5.36
CA THR A 32 13.78 8.95 6.39
C THR A 32 12.96 10.11 6.96
N GLN A 33 12.21 10.82 6.11
CA GLN A 33 11.39 11.94 6.55
C GLN A 33 10.20 11.49 7.42
N ILE A 34 9.61 10.33 7.13
CA ILE A 34 8.63 9.69 8.03
C ILE A 34 9.29 9.45 9.39
N GLN A 35 10.42 8.73 9.43
CA GLN A 35 11.09 8.37 10.68
C GLN A 35 11.45 9.61 11.52
N ASP A 36 12.06 10.62 10.92
CA ASP A 36 12.45 11.85 11.61
C ASP A 36 11.24 12.57 12.22
N TYR A 37 10.12 12.61 11.47
CA TYR A 37 8.89 13.22 11.95
C TYR A 37 8.25 12.43 13.09
N LEU A 38 8.20 11.11 13.00
CA LEU A 38 7.64 10.26 14.07
C LEU A 38 8.44 10.41 15.38
N ILE A 39 9.77 10.55 15.31
CA ILE A 39 10.61 10.86 16.47
C ILE A 39 10.25 12.25 17.03
N ALA A 40 10.21 13.26 16.16
CA ALA A 40 9.94 14.65 16.56
C ALA A 40 8.56 14.84 17.20
N GLN A 41 7.55 14.07 16.79
CA GLN A 41 6.20 14.10 17.36
C GLN A 41 6.01 13.21 18.59
N GLY A 42 7.05 12.49 19.04
CA GLY A 42 6.93 11.53 20.14
C GLY A 42 6.05 10.32 19.82
N ILE A 43 5.92 9.99 18.53
CA ILE A 43 5.16 8.83 18.05
C ILE A 43 5.98 7.55 18.11
N GLU A 44 7.27 7.64 17.76
CA GLU A 44 8.17 6.49 17.72
C GLU A 44 8.14 5.63 19.00
N PRO A 45 8.16 6.19 20.23
CA PRO A 45 8.32 5.40 21.45
C PRO A 45 7.18 4.42 21.76
N TRP A 46 6.01 4.54 21.13
CA TRP A 46 4.89 3.63 21.33
C TRP A 46 4.67 2.64 20.19
N LEU A 47 5.50 2.68 19.15
CA LEU A 47 5.49 1.71 18.06
C LEU A 47 6.23 0.42 18.47
N THR A 48 5.72 -0.72 18.03
CA THR A 48 6.47 -1.99 18.12
C THR A 48 7.27 -2.18 16.85
N HIS A 49 8.58 -1.95 16.90
CA HIS A 49 9.44 -2.07 15.73
C HIS A 49 9.71 -3.54 15.38
N LEU A 50 9.44 -3.91 14.12
CA LEU A 50 9.75 -5.22 13.56
C LEU A 50 10.59 -5.07 12.30
N MET A 51 11.55 -5.98 12.12
CA MET A 51 12.37 -6.05 10.92
C MET A 51 11.64 -6.82 9.83
N ALA A 52 11.45 -6.22 8.65
CA ALA A 52 10.81 -6.91 7.53
C ALA A 52 11.67 -8.11 7.07
N PRO A 53 11.14 -9.35 7.03
CA PRO A 53 11.83 -10.48 6.42
C PRO A 53 11.87 -10.32 4.90
N LYS A 54 12.62 -11.19 4.20
CA LYS A 54 12.52 -11.30 2.75
C LYS A 54 11.35 -12.23 2.40
N ALA A 55 10.47 -11.81 1.51
CA ALA A 55 9.48 -12.69 0.91
C ALA A 55 10.19 -13.83 0.16
N THR A 56 9.64 -15.03 0.29
CA THR A 56 10.05 -16.19 -0.52
C THR A 56 9.42 -16.11 -1.90
N ARG A 57 10.04 -16.76 -2.90
CA ARG A 57 9.46 -16.89 -4.25
C ARG A 57 8.01 -17.41 -4.20
N ALA A 58 7.74 -18.43 -3.38
CA ALA A 58 6.40 -19.00 -3.25
C ALA A 58 5.37 -17.98 -2.74
N GLN A 59 5.76 -17.08 -1.83
CA GLN A 59 4.89 -16.00 -1.35
C GLN A 59 4.65 -14.95 -2.44
N LEU A 60 5.65 -14.60 -3.25
CA LEU A 60 5.45 -13.70 -4.39
C LEU A 60 4.46 -14.28 -5.41
N CYS A 61 4.56 -15.59 -5.68
CA CYS A 61 3.66 -16.31 -6.58
C CYS A 61 2.20 -16.42 -6.08
N LEU A 62 1.89 -15.94 -4.87
CA LEU A 62 0.49 -15.84 -4.41
C LEU A 62 -0.29 -14.77 -5.17
N ALA A 63 0.39 -13.74 -5.68
CA ALA A 63 -0.19 -12.64 -6.43
C ALA A 63 0.26 -12.61 -7.89
N HIS A 64 1.48 -13.08 -8.16
CA HIS A 64 2.11 -12.98 -9.48
C HIS A 64 2.27 -14.35 -10.15
N SER A 65 2.42 -14.35 -11.47
CA SER A 65 2.77 -15.57 -12.19
C SER A 65 4.22 -15.98 -11.89
N PRO A 66 4.51 -17.30 -11.81
CA PRO A 66 5.88 -17.78 -11.60
C PRO A 66 6.88 -17.24 -12.62
N GLU A 67 6.45 -17.09 -13.87
CA GLU A 67 7.27 -16.60 -14.97
C GLU A 67 7.69 -15.13 -14.76
N PHE A 68 6.74 -14.28 -14.35
CA PHE A 68 7.03 -12.87 -14.04
C PHE A 68 7.95 -12.72 -12.83
N VAL A 69 7.76 -13.55 -11.80
CA VAL A 69 8.66 -13.56 -10.63
C VAL A 69 10.08 -13.95 -11.05
N ASP A 70 10.22 -14.99 -11.88
CA ASP A 70 11.53 -15.44 -12.37
C ASP A 70 12.19 -14.41 -13.30
N GLU A 71 11.41 -13.73 -14.13
CA GLU A 71 11.87 -12.64 -14.98
C GLU A 71 12.51 -11.53 -14.14
N ILE A 72 11.80 -11.00 -13.13
CA ILE A 72 12.35 -9.97 -12.23
C ILE A 72 13.66 -10.43 -11.60
N PHE A 73 13.72 -11.68 -11.12
CA PHE A 73 14.92 -12.21 -10.47
C PHE A 73 16.13 -12.27 -11.42
N GLN A 74 15.89 -12.51 -12.70
CA GLN A 74 16.92 -12.59 -13.75
C GLN A 74 17.30 -11.22 -14.32
N SER A 75 16.44 -10.21 -14.20
CA SER A 75 16.64 -8.88 -14.76
C SER A 75 17.43 -7.91 -13.87
N ILE A 76 17.82 -8.31 -12.65
CA ILE A 76 18.56 -7.45 -11.72
C ILE A 76 20.00 -7.24 -12.20
N PRO A 77 20.42 -5.99 -12.51
CA PRO A 77 21.77 -5.75 -12.94
C PRO A 77 22.75 -5.81 -11.77
N ALA A 78 23.97 -6.31 -12.03
CA ALA A 78 25.06 -6.27 -11.05
C ALA A 78 25.54 -4.84 -10.77
N GLN A 79 25.47 -3.94 -11.76
CA GLN A 79 25.88 -2.53 -11.69
C GLN A 79 25.01 -1.68 -12.62
N GLY A 80 24.87 -0.39 -12.31
CA GLY A 80 24.05 0.53 -13.10
C GLY A 80 22.55 0.29 -12.93
N GLY A 81 21.77 0.61 -13.97
CA GLY A 81 20.33 0.42 -13.99
C GLY A 81 19.85 -0.13 -15.32
N VAL A 82 18.79 -0.94 -15.28
CA VAL A 82 18.10 -1.49 -16.45
C VAL A 82 16.67 -0.92 -16.47
N GLN A 83 16.27 -0.34 -17.58
CA GLN A 83 14.88 0.02 -17.80
C GLN A 83 14.07 -1.26 -18.01
N PHE A 84 13.11 -1.52 -17.13
CA PHE A 84 12.31 -2.75 -17.16
C PHE A 84 10.89 -2.53 -17.70
N ASP A 85 10.28 -1.40 -17.36
CA ASP A 85 9.08 -0.85 -18.02
C ASP A 85 9.26 0.68 -18.16
N ALA A 86 8.35 1.40 -18.81
CA ALA A 86 8.41 2.84 -19.06
C ALA A 86 8.71 3.68 -17.80
N ASP A 87 8.23 3.23 -16.64
CA ASP A 87 8.36 3.89 -15.35
C ASP A 87 8.99 3.00 -14.25
N VAL A 88 9.61 1.86 -14.63
CA VAL A 88 10.28 0.96 -13.69
C VAL A 88 11.75 0.78 -14.07
N VAL A 89 12.63 1.14 -13.14
CA VAL A 89 14.08 0.96 -13.28
C VAL A 89 14.59 -0.03 -12.24
N LEU A 90 15.26 -1.07 -12.71
CA LEU A 90 15.91 -2.06 -11.85
C LEU A 90 17.37 -1.68 -11.60
N MET A 91 17.78 -1.70 -10.34
CA MET A 91 19.16 -1.48 -9.90
C MET A 91 19.60 -2.61 -8.97
N ALA A 92 20.89 -2.66 -8.64
CA ALA A 92 21.49 -3.73 -7.83
C ALA A 92 20.78 -4.00 -6.49
N HIS A 93 20.21 -2.97 -5.86
CA HIS A 93 19.50 -3.09 -4.58
C HIS A 93 17.98 -3.17 -4.70
N THR A 94 17.43 -3.11 -5.92
CA THR A 94 15.99 -3.11 -6.14
C THR A 94 15.35 -4.43 -5.69
N LEU A 95 15.87 -5.59 -6.08
CA LEU A 95 15.29 -6.87 -5.65
C LEU A 95 15.41 -7.11 -4.14
N PRO A 96 16.59 -6.94 -3.49
CA PRO A 96 16.66 -7.03 -2.04
C PRO A 96 15.61 -6.18 -1.31
N ALA A 97 15.40 -4.93 -1.74
CA ALA A 97 14.38 -4.06 -1.18
C ALA A 97 12.96 -4.55 -1.46
N ALA A 98 12.65 -4.94 -2.71
CA ALA A 98 11.33 -5.44 -3.09
C ALA A 98 10.95 -6.72 -2.32
N LEU A 99 11.91 -7.61 -2.04
CA LEU A 99 11.68 -8.76 -1.19
C LEU A 99 11.38 -8.36 0.27
N ARG A 100 11.99 -7.30 0.79
CA ARG A 100 11.67 -6.76 2.12
C ARG A 100 10.29 -6.09 2.15
N ALA A 101 9.96 -5.35 1.09
CA ALA A 101 8.66 -4.71 0.92
C ALA A 101 7.52 -5.75 0.93
N ALA A 102 7.60 -6.78 0.08
CA ALA A 102 6.60 -7.85 0.08
C ALA A 102 6.62 -8.65 1.39
N GLY A 103 7.82 -8.90 1.95
CA GLY A 103 8.00 -9.67 3.18
C GLY A 103 7.46 -8.97 4.43
N SER A 104 7.41 -7.64 4.47
CA SER A 104 6.78 -6.91 5.57
C SER A 104 5.29 -7.19 5.65
N GLY A 105 4.61 -7.31 4.50
CA GLY A 105 3.19 -7.66 4.44
C GLY A 105 2.91 -9.04 5.04
N ILE A 106 3.77 -10.02 4.76
CA ILE A 106 3.71 -11.36 5.37
C ILE A 106 3.87 -11.24 6.90
N ALA A 107 4.92 -10.58 7.38
CA ALA A 107 5.17 -10.43 8.81
C ALA A 107 4.06 -9.64 9.52
N ALA A 108 3.46 -8.67 8.83
CA ALA A 108 2.32 -7.91 9.33
C ALA A 108 1.09 -8.81 9.50
N VAL A 109 0.79 -9.67 8.52
CA VAL A 109 -0.31 -10.65 8.61
C VAL A 109 -0.09 -11.58 9.81
N ASP A 110 1.11 -12.14 9.96
CA ASP A 110 1.45 -13.01 11.11
C ASP A 110 1.28 -12.26 12.45
N TRP A 111 1.74 -11.01 12.51
CA TRP A 111 1.62 -10.17 13.69
C TRP A 111 0.17 -9.94 14.11
N VAL A 112 -0.69 -9.55 13.15
CA VAL A 112 -2.10 -9.21 13.44
C VAL A 112 -2.95 -10.45 13.70
N LEU A 113 -2.58 -11.61 13.16
CA LEU A 113 -3.25 -12.88 13.48
C LEU A 113 -2.81 -13.45 14.83
N GLY A 114 -1.61 -13.10 15.31
CA GLY A 114 -1.07 -13.60 16.57
C GLY A 114 -1.79 -13.12 17.84
N ALA A 115 -2.58 -12.05 17.78
CA ALA A 115 -3.44 -11.63 18.90
C ALA A 115 -4.60 -10.75 18.42
N THR A 116 -5.61 -10.56 19.27
CA THR A 116 -6.75 -9.68 18.97
C THR A 116 -6.34 -8.21 18.96
N ALA A 117 -7.04 -7.45 18.11
CA ALA A 117 -6.91 -6.01 17.94
C ALA A 117 -5.50 -5.53 17.57
N ARG A 118 -4.64 -6.39 17.04
CA ARG A 118 -3.32 -5.96 16.54
C ARG A 118 -3.45 -5.34 15.17
N ARG A 119 -2.66 -4.29 14.96
CA ARG A 119 -2.56 -3.56 13.70
C ARG A 119 -1.09 -3.33 13.37
N ALA A 120 -0.79 -3.24 12.09
CA ALA A 120 0.57 -3.06 11.58
C ALA A 120 0.60 -2.04 10.46
N PHE A 121 1.67 -1.25 10.42
CA PHE A 121 2.02 -0.37 9.32
C PHE A 121 3.40 -0.77 8.78
N CYS A 122 3.49 -0.98 7.47
CA CYS A 122 4.71 -1.30 6.77
C CYS A 122 5.27 -0.04 6.12
N ALA A 123 6.33 0.54 6.70
CA ALA A 123 7.06 1.67 6.13
C ALA A 123 8.11 1.15 5.15
N ILE A 124 7.68 0.87 3.92
CA ILE A 124 8.45 0.12 2.92
C ILE A 124 8.60 0.86 1.60
N ARG A 125 9.62 0.46 0.84
CA ARG A 125 9.87 0.84 -0.55
C ARG A 125 10.61 -0.30 -1.26
N PRO A 126 10.34 -0.62 -2.53
CA PRO A 126 9.38 0.03 -3.45
C PRO A 126 7.89 -0.21 -3.09
N PRO A 127 6.95 0.61 -3.63
CA PRO A 127 5.50 0.38 -3.53
C PRO A 127 5.06 -0.84 -4.34
N GLY A 128 3.76 -1.15 -4.34
CA GLY A 128 3.21 -2.38 -4.94
C GLY A 128 1.92 -2.29 -5.74
N HIS A 129 1.02 -1.33 -5.49
CA HIS A 129 -0.37 -1.45 -5.97
C HIS A 129 -0.56 -1.44 -7.51
N HIS A 130 0.43 -0.96 -8.28
CA HIS A 130 0.45 -1.00 -9.76
C HIS A 130 1.03 -2.30 -10.34
N ALA A 131 1.71 -3.13 -9.55
CA ALA A 131 2.25 -4.39 -10.03
C ALA A 131 1.09 -5.38 -10.27
N GLY A 132 0.85 -5.74 -11.53
CA GLY A 132 -0.16 -6.72 -11.92
C GLY A 132 0.37 -8.15 -11.85
N ARG A 133 -0.46 -9.11 -12.25
CA ARG A 133 -0.11 -10.54 -12.19
C ARG A 133 1.10 -10.90 -13.05
N HIS A 134 1.31 -10.16 -14.14
CA HIS A 134 2.35 -10.40 -15.14
C HIS A 134 3.16 -9.14 -15.50
N LYS A 135 3.10 -8.08 -14.68
CA LYS A 135 3.64 -6.77 -15.05
C LYS A 135 4.12 -5.98 -13.83
N ALA A 136 5.27 -5.33 -13.97
CA ALA A 136 5.72 -4.24 -13.09
C ALA A 136 5.32 -2.90 -13.73
N ALA A 137 4.85 -1.94 -12.95
CA ALA A 137 4.42 -0.62 -13.44
C ALA A 137 4.42 0.38 -12.30
N GLY A 138 4.47 1.69 -12.59
CA GLY A 138 4.21 2.75 -11.61
C GLY A 138 5.11 2.64 -10.39
N PHE A 139 6.41 2.41 -10.61
CA PHE A 139 7.42 2.17 -9.56
C PHE A 139 7.25 0.85 -8.77
N CYS A 140 6.23 0.06 -9.07
CA CYS A 140 5.89 -1.16 -8.36
C CYS A 140 6.44 -2.40 -9.05
N LEU A 141 7.13 -3.27 -8.29
CA LEU A 141 7.64 -4.55 -8.79
C LEU A 141 6.77 -5.74 -8.39
N PHE A 142 6.39 -5.78 -7.10
CA PHE A 142 5.53 -6.80 -6.54
C PHE A 142 4.40 -6.13 -5.77
N ASN A 143 3.20 -6.70 -5.86
CA ASN A 143 2.01 -6.14 -5.24
C ASN A 143 1.95 -6.53 -3.76
N ASN A 144 2.54 -5.67 -2.92
CA ASN A 144 2.69 -5.94 -1.49
C ASN A 144 1.33 -6.21 -0.81
N ALA A 145 0.30 -5.43 -1.14
CA ALA A 145 -1.05 -5.57 -0.58
C ALA A 145 -1.74 -6.85 -1.06
N ALA A 146 -1.70 -7.17 -2.35
CA ALA A 146 -2.30 -8.39 -2.89
C ALA A 146 -1.58 -9.65 -2.38
N ILE A 147 -0.24 -9.62 -2.25
CA ILE A 147 0.54 -10.71 -1.64
C ILE A 147 0.11 -10.90 -0.19
N ALA A 148 0.01 -9.83 0.61
CA ALA A 148 -0.43 -9.91 1.99
C ALA A 148 -1.85 -10.48 2.11
N ALA A 149 -2.79 -10.01 1.28
CA ALA A 149 -4.17 -10.48 1.27
C ALA A 149 -4.28 -11.98 0.89
N ARG A 150 -3.59 -12.39 -0.18
CA ARG A 150 -3.56 -13.79 -0.62
C ARG A 150 -2.87 -14.69 0.39
N TYR A 151 -1.80 -14.22 1.04
CA TYR A 151 -1.16 -14.94 2.14
C TYR A 151 -2.08 -15.10 3.34
N ALA A 152 -2.80 -14.05 3.73
CA ALA A 152 -3.77 -14.11 4.82
C ALA A 152 -4.85 -15.16 4.56
N LEU A 153 -5.36 -15.27 3.33
CA LEU A 153 -6.33 -16.30 2.94
C LEU A 153 -5.80 -17.74 3.01
N THR A 154 -4.49 -17.95 3.16
CA THR A 154 -3.90 -19.28 3.44
C THR A 154 -3.88 -19.60 4.93
N GLN A 155 -4.16 -18.62 5.80
CA GLN A 155 -4.12 -18.76 7.25
C GLN A 155 -5.44 -19.27 7.81
N THR A 156 -5.37 -20.03 8.89
CA THR A 156 -6.57 -20.55 9.56
C THR A 156 -7.38 -19.40 10.15
N GLY A 157 -8.69 -19.39 9.88
CA GLY A 157 -9.60 -18.38 10.42
C GLY A 157 -9.60 -17.04 9.67
N VAL A 158 -9.11 -17.03 8.42
CA VAL A 158 -9.23 -15.92 7.47
C VAL A 158 -9.84 -16.45 6.19
N ASN A 159 -11.11 -16.10 5.94
CA ASN A 159 -11.85 -16.51 4.75
C ASN A 159 -12.15 -15.33 3.82
N ARG A 160 -12.18 -14.11 4.36
CA ARG A 160 -12.50 -12.89 3.64
C ARG A 160 -11.49 -11.79 3.99
N VAL A 161 -10.95 -11.13 2.98
CA VAL A 161 -10.02 -9.99 3.14
C VAL A 161 -10.55 -8.80 2.37
N ALA A 162 -10.63 -7.63 3.00
CA ALA A 162 -10.89 -6.39 2.28
C ALA A 162 -9.56 -5.69 1.99
N ILE A 163 -9.33 -5.27 0.75
CA ILE A 163 -8.24 -4.38 0.36
C ILE A 163 -8.83 -3.00 0.12
N VAL A 164 -8.37 -2.00 0.87
CA VAL A 164 -8.77 -0.60 0.71
C VAL A 164 -7.58 0.21 0.24
N ASP A 165 -7.71 0.81 -0.94
CA ASP A 165 -6.68 1.59 -1.61
C ASP A 165 -7.13 3.05 -1.71
N PHE A 166 -6.37 3.93 -1.05
CA PHE A 166 -6.59 5.37 -1.07
C PHE A 166 -5.42 6.17 -1.67
N ASP A 167 -4.47 5.49 -2.32
CA ASP A 167 -3.51 6.16 -3.20
C ASP A 167 -4.27 6.95 -4.29
N VAL A 168 -3.74 8.10 -4.71
CA VAL A 168 -4.42 8.92 -5.72
C VAL A 168 -4.47 8.24 -7.09
N HIS A 169 -3.55 7.31 -7.35
CA HIS A 169 -3.52 6.51 -8.56
C HIS A 169 -4.36 5.26 -8.39
N HIS A 170 -4.98 4.82 -9.48
CA HIS A 170 -5.73 3.57 -9.43
C HIS A 170 -4.78 2.39 -9.22
N GLY A 171 -5.04 1.56 -8.20
CA GLY A 171 -4.35 0.30 -7.95
C GLY A 171 -4.72 -0.77 -8.97
N ASP A 172 -4.42 -0.52 -10.25
CA ASP A 172 -4.72 -1.36 -11.41
C ASP A 172 -4.10 -2.75 -11.31
N GLY A 173 -2.88 -2.85 -10.77
CA GLY A 173 -2.23 -4.13 -10.50
C GLY A 173 -3.00 -4.95 -9.45
N THR A 174 -3.50 -4.30 -8.41
CA THR A 174 -4.32 -4.95 -7.38
C THR A 174 -5.63 -5.44 -7.99
N GLU A 175 -6.31 -4.61 -8.78
CA GLU A 175 -7.54 -5.00 -9.50
C GLU A 175 -7.31 -6.22 -10.39
N ASP A 176 -6.26 -6.21 -11.23
CA ASP A 176 -5.87 -7.32 -12.10
C ASP A 176 -5.68 -8.65 -11.34
N ILE A 177 -5.08 -8.59 -10.15
CA ILE A 177 -4.77 -9.79 -9.35
C ILE A 177 -5.99 -10.35 -8.61
N VAL A 178 -6.92 -9.49 -8.18
CA VAL A 178 -8.02 -9.88 -7.27
C VAL A 178 -9.38 -9.93 -7.94
N ALA A 179 -9.54 -9.38 -9.14
CA ALA A 179 -10.78 -9.40 -9.88
C ALA A 179 -11.35 -10.83 -10.01
N GLY A 180 -12.60 -10.99 -9.59
CA GLY A 180 -13.32 -12.28 -9.64
C GLY A 180 -13.09 -13.21 -8.45
N ASP A 181 -12.14 -12.93 -7.55
CA ASP A 181 -12.02 -13.69 -6.29
C ASP A 181 -12.96 -13.12 -5.23
N GLU A 182 -14.11 -13.77 -5.02
CA GLU A 182 -15.14 -13.33 -4.08
C GLU A 182 -14.70 -13.36 -2.60
N ARG A 183 -13.54 -13.94 -2.28
CA ARG A 183 -12.94 -13.86 -0.93
C ARG A 183 -12.22 -12.55 -0.70
N ILE A 184 -12.02 -11.73 -1.72
CA ILE A 184 -11.38 -10.42 -1.64
C ILE A 184 -12.36 -9.34 -2.11
N LEU A 185 -12.62 -8.35 -1.26
CA LEU A 185 -13.32 -7.13 -1.66
C LEU A 185 -12.27 -6.02 -1.87
N PHE A 186 -12.19 -5.47 -3.07
CA PHE A 186 -11.27 -4.38 -3.40
C PHE A 186 -12.02 -3.05 -3.52
N CYS A 187 -11.65 -2.08 -2.69
CA CYS A 187 -12.19 -0.73 -2.68
C CYS A 187 -11.06 0.23 -3.03
N SER A 188 -11.14 0.93 -4.16
CA SER A 188 -10.08 1.85 -4.60
C SER A 188 -10.67 3.20 -4.97
N SER A 189 -10.18 4.28 -4.37
CA SER A 189 -10.48 5.64 -4.84
C SER A 189 -9.29 6.17 -5.61
N PHE A 190 -9.52 6.83 -6.75
CA PHE A 190 -8.43 7.33 -7.57
C PHE A 190 -8.86 8.53 -8.41
N GLN A 191 -7.88 9.36 -8.80
CA GLN A 191 -8.10 10.47 -9.69
C GLN A 191 -8.40 9.96 -11.11
N HIS A 192 -9.43 10.52 -11.76
CA HIS A 192 -9.79 10.12 -13.12
C HIS A 192 -10.33 11.31 -13.94
N PRO A 193 -9.94 11.46 -15.23
CA PRO A 193 -8.90 10.69 -15.93
C PRO A 193 -7.49 11.05 -15.45
N PHE A 194 -6.67 10.06 -15.11
CA PHE A 194 -5.30 10.21 -14.63
C PHE A 194 -4.52 8.89 -14.80
N TYR A 195 -3.19 8.87 -14.62
CA TYR A 195 -2.42 7.63 -14.62
C TYR A 195 -3.02 6.62 -13.62
N PRO A 196 -3.14 5.32 -13.96
CA PRO A 196 -2.70 4.62 -15.19
C PRO A 196 -3.72 4.64 -16.35
N HIS A 197 -4.72 5.51 -16.31
CA HIS A 197 -5.82 5.65 -17.28
C HIS A 197 -6.73 4.42 -17.37
N SER A 198 -6.94 3.75 -16.24
CA SER A 198 -7.80 2.57 -16.09
C SER A 198 -8.72 2.69 -14.84
N GLY A 199 -9.32 1.57 -14.41
CA GLY A 199 -10.21 1.47 -13.25
C GLY A 199 -11.70 1.68 -13.52
N LEU A 200 -12.07 2.03 -14.76
CA LEU A 200 -13.48 2.08 -15.19
C LEU A 200 -13.67 1.47 -16.59
N PRO A 201 -14.73 0.65 -16.81
CA PRO A 201 -15.61 0.08 -15.78
C PRO A 201 -14.84 -0.90 -14.87
N ALA A 202 -15.39 -1.22 -13.69
CA ALA A 202 -14.81 -2.22 -12.79
C ALA A 202 -14.65 -3.57 -13.50
N SER A 203 -13.50 -4.23 -13.30
CA SER A 203 -13.18 -5.51 -13.94
C SER A 203 -14.01 -6.68 -13.39
N ALA A 204 -14.52 -6.57 -12.16
CA ALA A 204 -15.36 -7.59 -11.52
C ALA A 204 -16.23 -6.99 -10.40
N LYS A 205 -17.27 -7.74 -9.98
CA LYS A 205 -18.23 -7.30 -8.93
C LYS A 205 -17.60 -7.04 -7.56
N ASN A 206 -16.46 -7.67 -7.29
CA ASN A 206 -15.71 -7.50 -6.05
C ASN A 206 -14.76 -6.29 -6.09
N CYS A 207 -14.71 -5.54 -7.20
CA CYS A 207 -13.94 -4.31 -7.34
C CYS A 207 -14.89 -3.11 -7.31
N LEU A 208 -14.68 -2.19 -6.37
CA LEU A 208 -15.53 -1.02 -6.10
C LEU A 208 -14.74 0.26 -6.35
N PRO A 209 -14.55 0.66 -7.62
CA PRO A 209 -13.82 1.86 -7.98
C PRO A 209 -14.60 3.12 -7.61
N VAL A 210 -13.90 4.11 -7.08
CA VAL A 210 -14.38 5.48 -6.83
C VAL A 210 -13.48 6.43 -7.60
N ALA A 211 -13.86 6.68 -8.85
CA ALA A 211 -13.16 7.60 -9.73
C ALA A 211 -13.61 9.04 -9.45
N LEU A 212 -12.67 9.94 -9.13
CA LEU A 212 -12.97 11.33 -8.78
C LEU A 212 -12.12 12.30 -9.62
N PRO A 213 -12.65 13.47 -10.01
CA PRO A 213 -11.92 14.40 -10.85
C PRO A 213 -10.73 15.04 -10.12
N GLN A 214 -9.81 15.60 -10.91
CA GLN A 214 -8.78 16.51 -10.39
C GLN A 214 -9.42 17.66 -9.61
N GLY A 215 -8.75 18.13 -8.56
CA GLY A 215 -9.21 19.21 -7.67
C GLY A 215 -10.18 18.75 -6.59
N THR A 216 -10.51 17.45 -6.51
CA THR A 216 -11.32 16.88 -5.44
C THR A 216 -10.69 17.17 -4.07
N ARG A 217 -11.52 17.58 -3.11
CA ARG A 217 -11.10 17.89 -1.73
C ARG A 217 -11.74 16.93 -0.73
N GLY A 218 -11.23 16.95 0.50
CA GLY A 218 -11.61 16.04 1.58
C GLY A 218 -13.10 15.76 1.73
N ALA A 219 -13.96 16.79 1.80
CA ALA A 219 -15.41 16.58 1.97
C ALA A 219 -16.04 15.72 0.85
N THR A 220 -15.70 16.01 -0.42
CA THR A 220 -16.20 15.26 -1.57
C THR A 220 -15.64 13.85 -1.61
N TRP A 221 -14.34 13.69 -1.33
CA TRP A 221 -13.69 12.40 -1.30
C TRP A 221 -14.27 11.49 -0.21
N ARG A 222 -14.40 12.00 1.03
CA ARG A 222 -15.00 11.27 2.15
C ARG A 222 -16.41 10.79 1.86
N ALA A 223 -17.27 11.68 1.34
CA ALA A 223 -18.64 11.33 0.99
C ALA A 223 -18.71 10.24 -0.09
N ALA A 224 -17.84 10.31 -1.11
CA ALA A 224 -17.80 9.31 -2.16
C ALA A 224 -17.34 7.94 -1.65
N CYS A 225 -16.28 7.90 -0.83
CA CYS A 225 -15.77 6.68 -0.19
C CYS A 225 -16.81 6.06 0.75
N GLU A 226 -17.46 6.86 1.60
CA GLU A 226 -18.51 6.41 2.51
C GLU A 226 -19.68 5.78 1.75
N GLN A 227 -20.20 6.50 0.74
CA GLN A 227 -21.33 6.04 -0.06
C GLN A 227 -21.01 4.74 -0.82
N ALA A 228 -19.80 4.62 -1.37
CA ALA A 228 -19.44 3.48 -2.20
C ALA A 228 -19.04 2.23 -1.39
N TRP A 229 -18.35 2.41 -0.25
CA TRP A 229 -17.65 1.30 0.39
C TRP A 229 -18.26 0.84 1.70
N PHE A 230 -18.70 1.73 2.58
CA PHE A 230 -18.86 1.36 4.00
C PHE A 230 -19.98 0.34 4.22
N SER A 231 -21.11 0.48 3.53
CA SER A 231 -22.17 -0.54 3.57
C SER A 231 -21.68 -1.89 3.04
N ARG A 232 -20.89 -1.89 1.97
CA ARG A 232 -20.35 -3.10 1.35
C ARG A 232 -19.28 -3.77 2.20
N LEU A 233 -18.40 -3.00 2.83
CA LEU A 233 -17.40 -3.49 3.78
C LEU A 233 -18.05 -4.10 5.02
N ALA A 234 -19.09 -3.46 5.56
CA ALA A 234 -19.84 -3.98 6.70
C ALA A 234 -20.56 -5.29 6.37
N GLU A 235 -21.22 -5.37 5.21
CA GLU A 235 -21.88 -6.60 4.72
C GLU A 235 -20.87 -7.72 4.45
N PHE A 236 -19.73 -7.38 3.83
CA PHE A 236 -18.67 -8.34 3.53
C PHE A 236 -18.02 -8.92 4.79
N ALA A 237 -18.04 -8.17 5.90
CA ALA A 237 -17.55 -8.59 7.22
C ALA A 237 -16.17 -9.27 7.13
N PRO A 238 -15.12 -8.55 6.69
CA PRO A 238 -13.81 -9.14 6.45
C PRO A 238 -13.19 -9.70 7.74
N ASP A 239 -12.41 -10.76 7.60
CA ASP A 239 -11.58 -11.28 8.68
C ASP A 239 -10.30 -10.44 8.86
N LEU A 240 -9.86 -9.74 7.82
CA LEU A 240 -8.71 -8.84 7.81
C LEU A 240 -8.96 -7.68 6.84
N ILE A 241 -8.56 -6.47 7.23
CA ILE A 241 -8.45 -5.33 6.33
C ILE A 241 -6.98 -5.10 5.98
N VAL A 242 -6.68 -5.04 4.68
CA VAL A 242 -5.39 -4.64 4.12
C VAL A 242 -5.55 -3.26 3.51
N ILE A 243 -4.62 -2.34 3.77
CA ILE A 243 -4.68 -0.96 3.28
C ILE A 243 -3.47 -0.72 2.36
N SER A 244 -3.74 -0.34 1.12
CA SER A 244 -2.77 0.29 0.22
C SER A 244 -2.75 1.78 0.55
N ALA A 245 -1.79 2.19 1.37
CA ALA A 245 -1.74 3.51 1.99
C ALA A 245 -0.83 4.47 1.21
N GLY A 246 -1.37 5.06 0.14
CA GLY A 246 -0.73 6.14 -0.62
C GLY A 246 -1.14 7.52 -0.13
N PHE A 247 -0.19 8.43 0.02
CA PHE A 247 -0.44 9.78 0.56
C PHE A 247 -0.24 10.89 -0.47
N ASP A 248 -0.27 10.55 -1.77
CA ASP A 248 -0.11 11.44 -2.92
C ASP A 248 -1.41 12.13 -3.37
N GLY A 249 -2.55 11.82 -2.74
CA GLY A 249 -3.76 12.63 -2.84
C GLY A 249 -3.68 13.95 -2.06
N HIS A 250 -2.59 14.16 -1.32
CA HIS A 250 -2.41 15.33 -0.46
C HIS A 250 -2.24 16.61 -1.28
N LEU A 251 -2.78 17.72 -0.78
CA LEU A 251 -2.74 19.06 -1.41
C LEU A 251 -1.35 19.56 -1.82
N LEU A 252 -0.29 19.00 -1.26
CA LEU A 252 1.10 19.44 -1.49
C LEU A 252 1.86 18.46 -2.38
N ASP A 253 1.23 17.37 -2.82
CA ASP A 253 1.88 16.37 -3.63
C ASP A 253 1.79 16.74 -5.12
N ASP A 254 2.94 16.75 -5.80
CA ASP A 254 3.03 17.11 -7.22
C ASP A 254 2.67 15.95 -8.16
N MET A 255 2.53 14.72 -7.64
CA MET A 255 2.16 13.54 -8.44
C MET A 255 0.66 13.25 -8.41
N GLY A 256 -0.10 13.93 -7.55
CA GLY A 256 -1.56 13.91 -7.55
C GLY A 256 -2.13 15.25 -7.99
N GLY A 257 -3.46 15.32 -8.07
CA GLY A 257 -4.17 16.58 -8.32
C GLY A 257 -5.33 16.82 -7.37
N TRP A 258 -5.37 16.09 -6.26
CA TRP A 258 -6.37 16.27 -5.20
C TRP A 258 -5.91 17.27 -4.13
N GLY A 259 -6.84 17.68 -3.29
CA GLY A 259 -6.64 18.60 -2.18
C GLY A 259 -6.97 17.95 -0.84
N LEU A 260 -6.53 16.71 -0.61
CA LEU A 260 -6.68 16.04 0.69
C LEU A 260 -5.66 16.61 1.70
N VAL A 261 -5.99 16.47 2.97
CA VAL A 261 -5.11 16.81 4.10
C VAL A 261 -5.03 15.65 5.09
N GLU A 262 -4.16 15.77 6.08
CA GLU A 262 -3.91 14.73 7.11
C GLU A 262 -5.19 14.25 7.80
N ALA A 263 -6.15 15.16 8.03
CA ALA A 263 -7.44 14.85 8.66
C ALA A 263 -8.34 13.95 7.80
N ASP A 264 -8.18 13.96 6.47
CA ASP A 264 -8.94 13.08 5.57
C ASP A 264 -8.43 11.64 5.67
N TYR A 265 -7.11 11.45 5.69
CA TYR A 265 -6.48 10.15 5.92
C TYR A 265 -6.80 9.59 7.31
N ALA A 266 -6.76 10.44 8.34
CA ALA A 266 -7.15 10.04 9.70
C ALA A 266 -8.61 9.58 9.76
N TRP A 267 -9.53 10.33 9.14
CA TRP A 267 -10.95 9.98 9.09
C TRP A 267 -11.20 8.59 8.48
N LEU A 268 -10.60 8.31 7.31
CA LEU A 268 -10.81 7.01 6.65
C LEU A 268 -10.22 5.89 7.52
N THR A 269 -9.05 6.13 8.10
CA THR A 269 -8.39 5.16 8.97
C THR A 269 -9.22 4.83 10.20
N GLN A 270 -9.80 5.84 10.86
CA GLN A 270 -10.69 5.65 12.01
C GLN A 270 -11.94 4.84 11.63
N ALA A 271 -12.55 5.12 10.48
CA ALA A 271 -13.69 4.35 9.99
C ALA A 271 -13.33 2.88 9.72
N LEU A 272 -12.17 2.63 9.11
CA LEU A 272 -11.66 1.27 8.88
C LEU A 272 -11.31 0.54 10.18
N VAL A 273 -10.76 1.25 11.18
CA VAL A 273 -10.53 0.73 12.53
C VAL A 273 -11.84 0.29 13.18
N GLN A 274 -12.90 1.10 13.10
CA GLN A 274 -14.21 0.73 13.62
C GLN A 274 -14.79 -0.51 12.93
N LEU A 275 -14.71 -0.57 11.60
CA LEU A 275 -15.13 -1.74 10.81
C LEU A 275 -14.32 -3.00 11.16
N ALA A 276 -13.00 -2.86 11.33
CA ALA A 276 -12.13 -3.95 11.73
C ALA A 276 -12.46 -4.45 13.14
N ASN A 277 -12.72 -3.54 14.08
CA ASN A 277 -13.13 -3.91 15.44
C ASN A 277 -14.46 -4.68 15.44
N ALA A 278 -15.39 -4.34 14.53
CA ALA A 278 -16.69 -5.00 14.42
C ALA A 278 -16.64 -6.41 13.80
N SER A 279 -15.79 -6.63 12.79
CA SER A 279 -15.80 -7.89 12.00
C SER A 279 -14.45 -8.61 11.89
N ALA A 280 -13.34 -7.86 11.88
CA ALA A 280 -11.99 -8.39 11.69
C ALA A 280 -11.22 -8.62 13.00
N LYS A 281 -11.89 -8.60 14.17
CA LYS A 281 -11.23 -8.66 15.50
C LYS A 281 -10.17 -7.56 15.68
N GLY A 282 -10.39 -6.40 15.06
CA GLY A 282 -9.49 -5.24 15.05
C GLY A 282 -8.24 -5.40 14.18
N ARG A 283 -8.15 -6.43 13.33
CA ARG A 283 -6.98 -6.75 12.51
C ARG A 283 -6.87 -5.83 11.29
N ILE A 284 -5.79 -5.07 11.20
CA ILE A 284 -5.46 -4.22 10.04
C ILE A 284 -3.98 -4.34 9.69
N VAL A 285 -3.68 -4.57 8.41
CA VAL A 285 -2.35 -4.40 7.84
C VAL A 285 -2.38 -3.22 6.88
N SER A 286 -1.52 -2.24 7.08
CA SER A 286 -1.35 -1.10 6.17
C SER A 286 0.04 -1.10 5.57
N LEU A 287 0.15 -0.86 4.26
CA LEU A 287 1.39 -0.86 3.52
C LEU A 287 1.56 0.48 2.81
N LEU A 288 2.72 1.12 2.99
CA LEU A 288 3.01 2.37 2.31
C LEU A 288 3.08 2.17 0.79
N GLU A 289 2.30 2.96 0.05
CA GLU A 289 2.32 3.03 -1.42
C GLU A 289 2.99 4.34 -1.88
N GLY A 290 2.26 5.25 -2.54
CA GLY A 290 2.72 6.55 -3.00
C GLY A 290 2.81 7.66 -1.94
N GLY A 291 2.96 8.90 -2.40
CA GLY A 291 3.24 10.09 -1.58
C GLY A 291 4.68 10.56 -1.70
N TYR A 292 4.88 11.72 -2.30
CA TYR A 292 6.15 12.17 -2.88
C TYR A 292 6.58 13.56 -2.41
N ASP A 293 5.68 14.38 -1.83
CA ASP A 293 6.12 15.47 -0.95
C ASP A 293 6.55 14.90 0.41
N PRO A 294 7.85 14.95 0.78
CA PRO A 294 8.32 14.25 1.97
C PRO A 294 7.70 14.77 3.28
N GLN A 295 7.38 16.07 3.36
CA GLN A 295 6.85 16.66 4.58
C GLN A 295 5.38 16.29 4.76
N ALA A 296 4.57 16.46 3.71
CA ALA A 296 3.17 16.07 3.68
C ALA A 296 3.00 14.57 3.91
N LEU A 297 3.85 13.75 3.27
CA LEU A 297 3.90 12.31 3.49
C LEU A 297 4.10 11.99 4.98
N ALA A 298 5.12 12.58 5.60
CA ALA A 298 5.45 12.29 7.00
C ALA A 298 4.33 12.71 7.96
N ARG A 299 3.69 13.87 7.74
CA ARG A 299 2.54 14.33 8.52
C ARG A 299 1.32 13.41 8.33
N SER A 300 1.06 12.98 7.11
CA SER A 300 -0.08 12.11 6.78
C SER A 300 0.10 10.69 7.33
N VAL A 301 1.31 10.14 7.26
CA VAL A 301 1.65 8.85 7.89
C VAL A 301 1.51 8.93 9.41
N ALA A 302 1.94 10.02 10.04
CA ALA A 302 1.76 10.22 11.48
C ALA A 302 0.28 10.27 11.89
N ALA A 303 -0.56 10.96 11.11
CA ALA A 303 -2.00 10.99 11.33
C ALA A 303 -2.64 9.60 11.14
N HIS A 304 -2.24 8.87 10.11
CA HIS A 304 -2.66 7.49 9.87
C HIS A 304 -2.26 6.55 11.01
N LEU A 305 -1.00 6.60 11.47
CA LEU A 305 -0.52 5.78 12.59
C LEU A 305 -1.25 6.09 13.91
N THR A 306 -1.53 7.36 14.16
CA THR A 306 -2.29 7.78 15.36
C THR A 306 -3.71 7.21 15.31
N ALA A 307 -4.39 7.32 14.18
CA ALA A 307 -5.72 6.72 13.98
C ALA A 307 -5.70 5.19 14.07
N LEU A 308 -4.64 4.53 13.58
CA LEU A 308 -4.44 3.09 13.75
C LEU A 308 -4.24 2.68 15.21
N GLN A 309 -3.91 3.59 16.12
CA GLN A 309 -3.71 3.26 17.53
C GLN A 309 -5.03 3.16 18.33
N GLU A 310 -6.10 3.79 17.84
CA GLU A 310 -7.40 3.96 18.51
C GLU A 310 -8.18 2.65 18.71
#